data_AF-A0A7Y0THZ1-F1
#
_entry.id   AF-A0A7Y0THZ1-F1
#
_cell.length_a   1.000
_cell.length_b   1.000
_cell.length_c   1.000
_cell.angle_alpha   90.00
_cell.angle_beta   90.00
_cell.angle_gamma   90.00
#
_symmetry.space_group_name_H-M   'P 1'
#
loop_
_entity.id
_entity.type
_entity.pdbx_description
1 polymer ?
#
loop_
_entity_poly.entity_id
_entity_poly.type
_entity_poly.pdbx_seq_one_letter_code
_entity_poly.pdbx_strand_id
1 'polypeptide(L)'
;MGMPVRIDDILYGQARAQAKAEHRTIAGQIEFWAKIGRAALDNPDLPIDFVRDLLVARAEGKSHSTPFVPEGHLESYTELFDLSFQEKEEI
;
A
#
# COMPACT_ATOMS: atom_id res chain seq x y z
N MET A 1 23.43 10.50 -1.19
CA MET A 1 24.51 9.78 -1.88
C MET A 1 23.91 9.16 -3.14
N GLY A 2 24.21 9.70 -4.31
CA GLY A 2 23.70 9.19 -5.59
C GLY A 2 24.84 8.52 -6.36
N MET A 3 24.59 7.33 -6.90
CA MET A 3 25.50 6.71 -7.87
C MET A 3 25.01 7.07 -9.28
N PRO A 4 25.89 7.50 -10.20
CA PRO A 4 25.51 7.77 -11.57
C PRO A 4 25.13 6.45 -12.27
N VAL A 5 23.89 6.38 -12.77
CA VAL A 5 23.37 5.26 -13.57
C VAL A 5 23.19 5.74 -15.00
N ARG A 6 23.60 4.94 -15.98
CA ARG A 6 23.32 5.22 -17.39
C ARG A 6 21.89 4.81 -17.70
N ILE A 7 21.16 5.75 -18.31
CA ILE A 7 19.75 5.58 -18.65
C ILE A 7 19.60 5.90 -20.13
N ASP A 8 18.75 5.16 -20.82
CA ASP A 8 18.43 5.41 -22.22
C ASP A 8 17.75 6.78 -22.41
N ASP A 9 18.05 7.47 -23.51
CA ASP A 9 17.51 8.80 -23.80
C ASP A 9 15.98 8.79 -23.96
N ILE A 10 15.41 7.70 -24.47
CA ILE A 10 13.95 7.54 -24.61
C ILE A 10 13.32 7.47 -23.23
N LEU A 11 13.89 6.63 -22.34
CA LEU A 11 13.39 6.48 -20.97
C LEU A 11 13.51 7.80 -20.19
N TYR A 12 14.62 8.52 -20.37
CA TYR A 12 14.81 9.85 -19.79
C TYR A 12 13.76 10.86 -20.29
N GLY A 13 13.47 10.86 -21.59
CA GLY A 13 12.44 11.70 -22.20
C GLY A 13 11.04 11.42 -21.63
N GLN A 14 10.67 10.14 -21.51
CA GLN A 14 9.40 9.72 -20.92
C GLN A 14 9.29 10.13 -19.45
N ALA A 15 10.35 9.87 -18.67
CA ALA A 15 10.40 10.24 -17.25
C ALA A 15 10.27 11.76 -17.09
N ARG A 16 10.92 12.56 -17.94
CA ARG A 16 10.82 14.03 -17.90
C ARG A 16 9.40 14.52 -18.18
N ALA A 17 8.72 13.95 -19.17
CA ALA A 17 7.35 14.32 -19.50
C ALA A 17 6.40 14.01 -18.34
N GLN A 18 6.51 12.82 -17.75
CA GLN A 18 5.64 12.40 -16.64
C GLN A 18 5.97 13.14 -15.33
N ALA A 19 7.25 13.35 -15.04
CA ALA A 19 7.69 14.14 -13.88
C ALA A 19 7.11 15.56 -13.90
N LYS A 20 7.03 16.17 -15.10
CA LYS A 20 6.42 17.50 -15.27
C LYS A 20 4.91 17.49 -14.99
N ALA A 21 4.20 16.43 -15.37
CA ALA A 21 2.77 16.29 -15.14
C ALA A 21 2.44 16.02 -13.66
N GLU A 22 3.27 15.20 -12.99
CA GLU A 22 3.08 14.76 -11.59
C GLU A 22 3.74 15.70 -10.56
N HIS A 23 4.31 16.82 -11.00
CA HIS A 23 5.07 17.75 -10.16
C HIS A 23 6.21 17.09 -9.37
N ARG A 24 6.88 16.10 -9.97
CA ARG A 24 8.03 15.36 -9.39
C ARG A 24 9.34 15.76 -10.08
N THR A 25 10.46 15.43 -9.44
CA THR A 25 11.77 15.48 -10.12
C THR A 25 11.91 14.32 -11.10
N ILE A 26 12.74 14.46 -12.14
CA ILE A 26 12.96 13.39 -13.14
C ILE A 26 13.50 12.13 -12.45
N ALA A 27 14.48 12.29 -11.56
CA ALA A 27 15.02 11.18 -10.78
C ALA A 27 13.93 10.55 -9.89
N GLY A 28 13.09 11.35 -9.23
CA GLY A 28 11.99 10.87 -8.42
C GLY A 28 10.94 10.09 -9.22
N GLN A 29 10.69 10.46 -10.48
CA GLN A 29 9.81 9.71 -11.36
C GLN A 29 10.38 8.33 -11.71
N ILE A 30 11.68 8.25 -12.02
CA ILE A 30 12.36 7.00 -12.31
C ILE A 30 12.40 6.09 -11.08
N GLU A 31 12.69 6.65 -9.91
CA GLU A 31 12.61 5.91 -8.63
C GLU A 31 11.21 5.38 -8.36
N PHE A 32 10.17 6.14 -8.70
CA PHE A 32 8.79 5.72 -8.53
C PHE A 32 8.45 4.53 -9.43
N TRP A 33 8.81 4.58 -10.71
CA TRP A 33 8.67 3.45 -11.63
C TRP A 33 9.44 2.22 -11.16
N ALA A 34 10.67 2.39 -10.66
CA ALA A 34 11.45 1.28 -10.11
C ALA A 34 10.77 0.64 -8.89
N LYS A 35 10.15 1.44 -8.02
CA LYS A 35 9.38 0.94 -6.87
C LYS A 35 8.13 0.17 -7.31
N ILE A 36 7.38 0.68 -8.28
CA ILE A 36 6.21 -0.02 -8.85
C ILE A 36 6.65 -1.34 -9.47
N GLY A 37 7.66 -1.33 -10.33
CA GLY A 37 8.15 -2.54 -11.01
C GLY A 37 8.59 -3.61 -10.02
N ARG A 38 9.31 -3.23 -8.97
CA ARG A 38 9.67 -4.16 -7.89
C ARG A 38 8.45 -4.75 -7.18
N ALA A 39 7.52 -3.90 -6.76
CA ALA A 39 6.32 -4.35 -6.05
C ALA A 39 5.41 -5.25 -6.92
N ALA A 40 5.33 -4.99 -8.23
CA ALA A 40 4.61 -5.82 -9.19
C ALA A 40 5.29 -7.18 -9.43
N LEU A 41 6.63 -7.24 -9.40
CA LEU A 41 7.36 -8.51 -9.50
C LEU A 41 7.21 -9.36 -8.23
N ASP A 42 7.18 -8.71 -7.06
CA ASP A 42 6.99 -9.39 -5.76
C ASP A 42 5.53 -9.89 -5.59
N ASN A 43 4.56 -9.28 -6.28
CA ASN A 43 3.12 -9.61 -6.20
C ASN A 43 2.52 -9.72 -7.62
N PRO A 44 2.84 -10.78 -8.38
CA PRO A 44 2.46 -10.91 -9.80
C PRO A 44 0.93 -11.02 -10.02
N ASP A 45 0.20 -11.36 -8.97
CA ASP A 45 -1.25 -11.50 -8.89
C ASP A 45 -1.98 -10.16 -8.68
N LEU A 46 -1.26 -9.09 -8.32
CA LEU A 46 -1.84 -7.76 -8.15
C LEU A 46 -1.75 -6.95 -9.45
N PRO A 47 -2.85 -6.28 -9.87
CA PRO A 47 -2.80 -5.34 -10.98
C PRO A 47 -1.81 -4.19 -10.73
N ILE A 48 -1.04 -3.81 -11.74
CA ILE A 48 -0.02 -2.77 -11.61
C ILE A 48 -0.60 -1.40 -11.25
N ASP A 49 -1.82 -1.10 -11.72
CA ASP A 49 -2.54 0.12 -11.36
C ASP A 49 -2.84 0.17 -9.86
N PHE A 50 -3.23 -0.97 -9.27
CA PHE A 50 -3.48 -1.07 -7.84
C PHE A 50 -2.19 -0.84 -7.02
N VAL A 51 -1.07 -1.43 -7.46
CA VAL A 51 0.23 -1.22 -6.82
C VAL A 51 0.67 0.25 -6.87
N ARG A 52 0.47 0.92 -8.01
CA ARG A 52 0.73 2.36 -8.15
C ARG A 52 -0.08 3.16 -7.14
N ASP A 53 -1.38 2.94 -7.09
CA ASP A 53 -2.30 3.73 -6.27
C ASP A 53 -2.01 3.51 -4.77
N LEU A 54 -1.69 2.28 -4.36
CA LEU A 54 -1.23 1.99 -3.00
C LEU A 54 0.07 2.72 -2.62
N LEU A 55 1.03 2.80 -3.55
CA LEU A 55 2.28 3.52 -3.30
C LEU A 55 2.06 5.03 -3.18
N VAL A 56 1.12 5.59 -3.95
CA VAL A 56 0.70 7.00 -3.83
C VAL A 56 0.02 7.23 -2.48
N ALA A 57 -0.98 6.41 -2.14
CA ALA A 57 -1.71 6.51 -0.87
C ALA A 57 -0.77 6.39 0.35
N ARG A 58 0.25 5.52 0.26
CA ARG A 58 1.26 5.38 1.32
C ARG A 58 2.11 6.65 1.48
N ALA A 59 2.33 7.41 0.40
CA ALA A 59 3.12 8.63 0.42
C ALA A 59 2.34 9.84 0.98
N GLU A 60 1.01 9.86 0.88
CA GLU A 60 0.14 10.92 1.43
C GLU A 60 0.22 11.02 2.97
N GLY A 61 0.66 9.96 3.64
CA GLY A 61 0.96 9.98 5.07
C GLY A 61 -0.26 9.71 5.95
N LYS A 62 -0.01 9.08 7.10
CA LYS A 62 -1.07 8.65 8.04
C LYS A 62 -1.83 9.81 8.67
N SER A 63 -1.34 11.05 8.55
CA SER A 63 -2.02 12.26 9.05
C SER A 63 -3.38 12.50 8.41
N HIS A 64 -3.57 12.01 7.18
CA HIS A 64 -4.85 12.10 6.47
C HIS A 64 -5.73 10.85 6.63
N SER A 65 -5.29 9.86 7.39
CA SER A 65 -6.07 8.63 7.66
C SER A 65 -6.93 8.81 8.89
N THR A 66 -8.21 8.49 8.81
CA THR A 66 -9.04 8.25 9.99
C THR A 66 -8.82 6.82 10.50
N PRO A 67 -8.97 6.56 11.81
CA PRO A 67 -8.99 5.20 12.33
C PRO A 67 -10.11 4.40 11.66
N PHE A 68 -9.81 3.17 11.25
CA PHE A 68 -10.83 2.25 10.77
C PHE A 68 -11.68 1.77 11.96
N VAL A 69 -12.99 2.03 11.92
CA VAL A 69 -13.94 1.51 12.90
C VAL A 69 -14.72 0.38 12.22
N PRO A 70 -14.46 -0.90 12.55
CA PRO A 70 -15.24 -2.00 11.99
C PRO A 70 -16.68 -1.95 12.51
N GLU A 71 -17.65 -1.92 11.59
CA GLU A 71 -19.09 -1.98 11.93
C GLU A 71 -19.57 -3.40 12.30
N GLY A 72 -18.65 -4.36 12.43
CA GLY A 72 -18.97 -5.71 12.86
C GLY A 72 -19.42 -5.73 14.32
N HIS A 73 -20.71 -6.00 14.53
CA HIS A 73 -21.33 -6.15 15.84
C HIS A 73 -20.68 -7.33 16.60
N LEU A 74 -19.76 -7.04 17.51
CA LEU A 74 -19.11 -8.02 18.39
C LEU A 74 -19.96 -8.36 19.63
N GLU A 75 -21.27 -8.10 19.63
CA GLU A 75 -22.10 -8.35 20.83
C GLU A 75 -22.60 -9.79 20.98
N SER A 76 -22.43 -10.67 19.99
CA SER A 76 -23.07 -12.00 20.03
C SER A 76 -22.21 -13.16 20.54
N TYR A 77 -20.92 -12.96 20.86
CA TYR A 77 -20.03 -14.05 21.30
C TYR A 77 -19.64 -14.01 22.78
N THR A 78 -19.86 -12.90 23.48
CA THR A 78 -19.52 -12.77 24.90
C THR A 78 -20.48 -13.57 25.78
N GLU A 79 -21.78 -13.61 25.44
CA GLU A 79 -22.78 -14.34 26.24
C GLU A 79 -22.71 -15.87 26.04
N LEU A 80 -22.19 -16.34 24.91
CA LEU A 80 -22.04 -17.78 24.62
C LEU A 80 -20.86 -18.42 25.38
N PHE A 81 -19.86 -17.63 25.80
CA PHE A 81 -18.72 -18.15 26.57
C PHE A 81 -19.07 -18.37 28.04
N ASP A 82 -19.87 -17.49 28.66
CA ASP A 82 -20.27 -17.62 30.07
C ASP A 82 -21.20 -18.84 30.31
N LEU A 83 -22.09 -19.15 29.36
CA LEU A 83 -22.99 -20.30 29.47
C LEU A 83 -22.28 -21.65 29.33
N SER A 84 -21.14 -21.70 28.64
CA SER A 84 -20.37 -22.94 28.46
C SER A 84 -19.50 -23.31 29.67
N PHE A 85 -19.23 -22.35 30.57
CA PHE A 85 -18.37 -22.54 31.73
C PHE A 85 -19.16 -22.99 32.97
N GLN A 86 -20.45 -22.67 33.08
CA GLN A 86 -21.28 -23.13 34.20
C GLN A 86 -21.73 -24.60 34.09
N GLU A 87 -21.77 -25.19 32.89
CA GLU A 87 -22.29 -26.56 32.72
C GLU A 87 -21.26 -27.67 33.03
N LYS A 88 -20.02 -27.32 33.41
CA LYS A 88 -18.93 -28.27 33.72
C LYS A 88 -18.52 -28.39 35.18
N GLU A 89 -19.25 -27.75 36.10
CA GLU A 89 -19.03 -27.87 37.56
C GLU A 89 -20.11 -28.69 38.29
N GLU A 90 -20.93 -29.45 37.56
CA GLU A 90 -21.95 -30.32 38.18
C GLU A 90 -21.86 -31.78 37.67
N ILE A 91 -20.69 -32.42 37.83
CA ILE A 91 -20.54 -33.88 37.96
C ILE A 91 -19.39 -34.20 38.93
#